data_AF-A0A920JN92-F1
#
_entry.id   AF-A0A920JN92-F1
#
_cell.length_a   1.000
_cell.length_b   1.000
_cell.length_c   1.000
_cell.angle_alpha   90.00
_cell.angle_beta   90.00
_cell.angle_gamma   90.00
#
_symmetry.space_group_name_H-M   'P 1'
#
loop_
_entity.id
_entity.type
_entity.pdbx_description
1 polymer ?
#
loop_
_entity_poly.entity_id
_entity_poly.type
_entity_poly.pdbx_seq_one_letter_code
_entity_poly.pdbx_strand_id
1 'polypeptide(L)'
;MGFDFLTDLAVIKINDNLKPITFGKIENVRVGDISLAIGNPLGVGQTITLGIVSATDKEISPEAYSYQRYVQTDAAINPGNSGGR
;
A
#
# COMPACT_ATOMS: atom_id res chain seq x y z
N MET A 1 2.73 12.26 -16.16
CA MET A 1 2.37 11.08 -15.34
C MET A 1 2.61 9.84 -16.18
N GLY A 2 2.95 8.71 -15.56
CA GLY A 2 3.05 7.41 -16.21
C GLY A 2 2.21 6.38 -15.46
N PHE A 3 1.75 5.34 -16.16
CA PHE A 3 0.91 4.28 -15.60
C PHE A 3 1.41 2.91 -16.04
N ASP A 4 1.32 1.93 -15.15
CA ASP A 4 1.45 0.51 -15.44
C ASP A 4 0.19 -0.21 -14.96
N PHE A 5 -0.63 -0.62 -15.93
CA PHE A 5 -1.90 -1.31 -15.67
C PHE A 5 -1.72 -2.76 -15.22
N LEU A 6 -0.57 -3.39 -15.48
CA LEU A 6 -0.31 -4.77 -15.07
C LEU A 6 -0.03 -4.85 -13.57
N THR A 7 0.66 -3.85 -13.03
CA THR A 7 1.00 -3.79 -11.60
C THR A 7 0.10 -2.87 -10.78
N ASP A 8 -0.84 -2.16 -11.42
CA ASP A 8 -1.71 -1.14 -10.82
C ASP A 8 -0.91 -0.01 -10.15
N LEU A 9 0.05 0.56 -10.89
CA LEU A 9 0.94 1.63 -10.40
C LEU A 9 0.90 2.86 -11.30
N ALA A 10 1.08 4.03 -10.68
CA ALA A 10 1.20 5.29 -11.37
C ALA A 10 2.35 6.14 -10.78
N VAL A 11 3.05 6.89 -11.65
CA VAL A 11 4.07 7.85 -11.25
C VAL A 11 3.63 9.26 -11.65
N ILE A 12 3.59 10.15 -10.66
CA ILE A 12 3.20 11.55 -10.81
C ILE A 12 4.38 12.43 -10.38
N LYS A 13 4.65 13.49 -11.13
CA LYS A 13 5.66 14.49 -10.79
C LYS A 13 4.97 15.72 -10.21
N ILE A 14 5.39 16.12 -9.01
CA ILE A 14 4.96 17.34 -8.35
C ILE A 14 6.18 18.28 -8.34
N ASN A 15 5.99 19.52 -8.81
CA ASN A 15 7.05 20.53 -8.84
C ASN A 15 7.00 21.37 -7.56
N ASP A 16 7.37 20.78 -6.44
CA ASP A 16 7.39 21.41 -5.12
C ASP A 16 8.53 20.82 -4.25
N ASN A 17 8.87 21.48 -3.14
CA ASN A 17 9.89 21.02 -2.20
C ASN A 17 9.29 20.03 -1.18
N LEU A 18 9.24 18.76 -1.54
CA LEU A 18 8.62 17.70 -0.74
C LEU A 18 9.63 16.90 0.08
N LYS A 19 9.20 16.42 1.25
CA LYS A 19 9.96 15.43 2.04
C LYS A 19 9.61 14.01 1.56
N PRO A 20 10.57 13.25 1.00
CA PRO A 20 10.31 11.87 0.60
C PRO A 20 10.12 10.96 1.81
N ILE A 21 9.40 9.86 1.62
CA ILE A 21 9.36 8.78 2.59
C ILE A 21 10.58 7.88 2.41
N THR A 22 11.07 7.32 3.52
CA THR A 22 12.06 6.24 3.48
C THR A 22 11.34 4.92 3.17
N PHE A 23 11.77 4.22 2.13
CA PHE A 23 11.23 2.91 1.82
C PHE A 23 11.76 1.84 2.76
N GLY A 24 10.86 1.00 3.24
CA GLY A 24 11.20 -0.24 3.93
C GLY A 24 11.70 -1.32 2.98
N LYS A 25 12.23 -2.39 3.56
CA LYS A 25 12.75 -3.57 2.88
C LYS A 25 11.81 -4.74 3.14
N ILE A 26 11.24 -5.34 2.10
CA ILE A 26 10.26 -6.42 2.23
C ILE A 26 10.84 -7.65 2.92
N GLU A 27 12.15 -7.90 2.79
CA GLU A 27 12.86 -9.00 3.45
C GLU A 27 12.81 -8.92 4.99
N ASN A 28 12.55 -7.72 5.53
CA ASN A 28 12.47 -7.46 6.96
C ASN A 28 11.04 -7.58 7.51
N VAL A 29 10.02 -7.66 6.65
CA VAL A 29 8.63 -7.74 7.08
C VAL A 29 8.29 -9.19 7.49
N ARG A 30 7.61 -9.34 8.62
CA ARG A 30 7.20 -10.62 9.19
C ARG A 30 5.72 -10.58 9.57
N VAL A 31 5.06 -11.75 9.50
CA VAL A 31 3.73 -11.92 10.07
C VAL A 31 3.78 -11.62 11.58
N GLY A 32 2.85 -10.80 12.06
CA GLY A 32 2.81 -10.29 13.43
C GLY A 32 3.46 -8.92 13.63
N ASP A 33 4.19 -8.38 12.64
CA ASP A 33 4.71 -7.02 12.71
C ASP A 33 3.57 -6.01 12.78
N ILE A 34 3.78 -4.94 13.54
CA ILE A 34 2.84 -3.82 13.60
C ILE A 34 2.76 -3.15 12.22
N SER A 35 1.53 -2.92 11.76
CA SER A 35 1.19 -2.25 10.51
C SER A 35 0.40 -0.98 10.80
N LEU A 36 0.77 0.12 10.15
CA LEU A 36 0.00 1.36 10.13
C LEU A 36 -0.40 1.65 8.68
N ALA A 37 -1.68 1.90 8.45
CA ALA A 37 -2.16 2.34 7.14
C ALA A 37 -2.57 3.82 7.20
N ILE A 38 -2.05 4.61 6.27
CA ILE A 38 -2.24 6.05 6.19
C ILE A 38 -2.90 6.38 4.85
N GLY A 39 -4.05 7.04 4.90
CA GLY A 39 -4.81 7.41 3.72
C GLY A 39 -5.84 8.48 3.98
N ASN A 40 -6.73 8.71 3.03
CA ASN A 40 -7.87 9.62 3.17
C ASN A 40 -9.18 8.85 2.88
N PRO A 41 -9.58 7.94 3.79
CA PRO A 41 -10.73 7.08 3.56
C PRO A 41 -11.99 7.93 3.45
N LEU A 42 -12.80 7.68 2.42
CA LEU A 42 -14.07 8.38 2.18
C LEU A 42 -13.98 9.92 2.08
N GLY A 43 -12.76 10.49 1.95
CA GLY A 43 -12.54 11.93 1.84
C GLY A 43 -12.71 12.73 3.14
N VAL A 44 -12.78 12.07 4.30
CA VAL A 44 -13.03 12.73 5.59
C VAL A 44 -11.79 13.42 6.19
N GLY A 45 -10.62 13.22 5.58
CA GLY A 45 -9.34 13.73 6.04
C GLY A 45 -8.30 12.60 6.21
N GLN A 46 -7.04 13.00 6.40
CA GLN A 46 -5.96 12.06 6.60
C GLN A 46 -6.20 11.24 7.88
N THR A 47 -6.26 9.92 7.72
CA THR A 47 -6.54 8.96 8.78
C THR A 47 -5.39 7.99 8.91
N ILE A 48 -5.18 7.50 10.13
CA ILE A 48 -4.24 6.43 10.45
C ILE A 48 -5.02 5.28 11.07
N THR A 49 -4.84 4.06 10.58
CA THR A 49 -5.36 2.83 11.19
C THR A 49 -4.23 1.90 11.58
N LEU A 50 -4.41 1.15 12.66
CA LEU A 50 -3.43 0.24 13.23
C LEU A 50 -3.90 -1.21 13.02
N GLY A 51 -2.96 -2.08 12.72
CA GLY A 51 -3.16 -3.52 12.68
C GLY A 51 -1.81 -4.25 12.78
N ILE A 52 -1.80 -5.48 12.32
CA ILE A 52 -0.62 -6.32 12.17
C ILE A 52 -0.52 -6.84 10.74
N VAL A 53 0.67 -7.26 10.33
CA VAL A 53 0.86 -8.06 9.13
C VAL A 53 0.28 -9.45 9.37
N SER A 54 -0.76 -9.81 8.63
CA SER A 54 -1.45 -11.10 8.74
C SER A 54 -0.89 -12.15 7.78
N ALA A 55 -0.33 -11.72 6.64
CA ALA A 55 0.33 -12.59 5.67
C ALA A 55 1.32 -11.78 4.82
N THR A 56 2.36 -12.45 4.32
CA THR A 56 3.30 -11.91 3.33
C THR A 56 3.27 -12.78 2.08
N ASP A 57 3.67 -12.22 0.94
CA ASP A 57 3.79 -12.95 -0.32
C ASP A 57 2.47 -13.60 -0.79
N LYS A 58 1.34 -12.93 -0.51
CA LYS A 58 0.03 -13.46 -0.86
C LYS A 58 -0.25 -13.26 -2.35
N GLU A 59 -0.63 -14.34 -3.03
CA GLU A 59 -1.22 -14.31 -4.38
C GLU A 59 -2.75 -14.32 -4.25
N ILE A 60 -3.44 -13.43 -5.00
CA ILE A 60 -4.90 -13.24 -4.88
C ILE A 60 -5.65 -13.76 -6.12
N SER A 61 -5.01 -13.82 -7.29
CA SER A 61 -5.60 -14.45 -8.48
C SER A 61 -4.49 -15.04 -9.37
N PRO A 62 -4.43 -16.37 -9.50
CA PRO A 62 -3.54 -17.03 -10.45
C PRO A 62 -3.94 -16.80 -11.92
N GLU A 63 -5.21 -16.45 -12.19
CA GLU A 63 -5.72 -16.22 -13.55
C GLU A 63 -5.54 -14.77 -14.04
N ALA A 64 -5.28 -13.83 -13.13
CA ALA A 64 -4.89 -12.48 -13.49
C ALA A 64 -3.44 -12.53 -13.97
N TYR A 65 -3.15 -12.00 -15.16
CA TYR A 65 -1.80 -11.84 -15.72
C TYR A 65 -0.93 -10.83 -14.92
N SER A 66 -1.18 -10.66 -13.62
CA SER A 66 -0.49 -9.74 -12.76
C SER A 66 0.51 -10.49 -11.88
N TYR A 67 1.80 -10.19 -12.05
CA TYR A 67 2.86 -10.65 -11.16
C TYR A 67 2.82 -9.87 -9.83
N GLN A 68 1.69 -9.89 -9.13
CA GLN A 68 1.45 -9.12 -7.92
C GLN A 68 1.54 -10.01 -6.68
N ARG A 69 2.36 -9.56 -5.72
CA ARG A 69 2.52 -10.20 -4.42
C ARG A 69 2.16 -9.18 -3.35
N TYR A 70 1.27 -9.58 -2.45
CA TYR A 70 0.68 -8.66 -1.49
C TYR A 70 1.14 -8.94 -0.06
N VAL A 71 1.25 -7.87 0.72
CA VAL A 71 1.24 -7.92 2.19
C VAL A 71 -0.21 -7.76 2.65
N GLN A 72 -0.69 -8.67 3.47
CA GLN A 72 -2.02 -8.59 4.07
C GLN A 72 -1.91 -8.02 5.48
N THR A 73 -2.81 -7.12 5.84
CA THR A 73 -2.95 -6.58 7.19
C THR A 73 -4.42 -6.56 7.61
N ASP A 74 -4.66 -6.60 8.92
CA ASP A 74 -5.99 -6.40 9.52
C ASP A 74 -6.25 -4.93 9.90
N ALA A 75 -5.30 -4.02 9.65
CA ALA A 75 -5.54 -2.59 9.74
C ALA A 75 -6.75 -2.21 8.86
N ALA A 76 -7.65 -1.37 9.38
CA ALA A 76 -8.85 -1.02 8.63
C ALA A 76 -8.51 -0.25 7.34
N ILE A 77 -8.84 -0.85 6.18
CA ILE A 77 -8.67 -0.26 4.85
C ILE A 77 -10.04 -0.04 4.21
N ASN A 78 -10.28 1.19 3.73
CA ASN A 78 -11.51 1.57 3.04
C ASN A 78 -11.19 2.35 1.75
N PRO A 79 -12.13 2.45 0.79
CA PRO A 79 -11.97 3.30 -0.38
C PRO A 79 -11.50 4.71 0.00
N GLY A 80 -10.48 5.21 -0.68
CA GLY A 80 -9.78 6.46 -0.33
C GLY A 80 -8.43 6.24 0.38
N ASN A 81 -8.14 5.02 0.85
CA ASN A 81 -6.78 4.61 1.21
C ASN A 81 -5.93 4.19 0.01
N SER A 82 -6.54 4.03 -1.18
CA SER A 82 -5.85 3.62 -2.41
C SER A 82 -4.69 4.56 -2.76
N GLY A 83 -3.50 3.99 -2.99
CA GLY A 83 -2.27 4.76 -3.21
C GLY A 83 -1.68 5.42 -1.94
N GLY A 84 -2.26 5.11 -0.77
CA GLY A 84 -1.75 5.50 0.55
C GLY A 84 -0.46 4.77 0.94
N ARG A 85 -0.11 4.82 2.23
CA ARG A 85 1.14 4.28 2.77
C ARG A 85 0.91 3.33 3.91
#